data_AF-F8FF66-F1
#
_entry.id   AF-F8FF66-F1
#
_cell.length_a   1.000
_cell.length_b   1.000
_cell.length_c   1.000
_cell.angle_alpha   90.00
_cell.angle_beta   90.00
_cell.angle_gamma   90.00
#
_symmetry.space_group_name_H-M   'P 1'
#
loop_
_entity.id
_entity.type
_entity.pdbx_description
1 polymer ?
#
loop_
_entity_poly.entity_id
_entity_poly.type
_entity_poly.pdbx_seq_one_letter_code
_entity_poly.pdbx_strand_id
1 'polypeptide(L)'
;MPQLPVESDYAFLLTDPRPDLVKDSKLWSRLIRECIFLPDRRKALELSFRLWTIRSIGTIIRWTHHGSRLEPILLSPDSAWPSQEFYDEMKDKYLKPYAAEIRTLLLKVTTQ
;
A
#
# COMPACT_ATOMS: atom_id res chain seq x y z
N MET A 1 15.27 -15.42 -19.06
CA MET A 1 14.47 -14.75 -18.00
C MET A 1 15.14 -15.02 -16.68
N PRO A 2 15.39 -14.02 -15.81
CA PRO A 2 15.93 -14.30 -14.49
C PRO A 2 14.85 -15.04 -13.69
N GLN A 3 15.20 -16.23 -13.19
CA GLN A 3 14.36 -17.00 -12.29
C GLN A 3 14.32 -16.27 -10.94
N LEU A 4 13.12 -16.12 -10.38
CA LEU A 4 12.96 -15.58 -9.03
C LEU A 4 13.70 -16.50 -8.05
N PRO A 5 14.42 -15.97 -7.04
CA PRO A 5 15.15 -16.80 -6.10
C PRO A 5 14.22 -17.80 -5.40
N VAL A 6 14.72 -19.03 -5.24
CA VAL A 6 13.95 -20.20 -4.78
C VAL A 6 13.47 -20.10 -3.33
N GLU A 7 13.96 -19.12 -2.55
CA GLU A 7 13.51 -18.87 -1.17
C GLU A 7 13.49 -17.36 -0.86
N SER A 8 12.69 -16.60 -1.59
CA SER A 8 12.38 -15.25 -1.13
C SER A 8 11.27 -15.31 -0.10
N ASP A 9 11.62 -15.20 1.19
CA ASP A 9 10.64 -15.03 2.26
C ASP A 9 9.97 -13.66 2.13
N TYR A 10 8.73 -13.66 1.62
CA TYR A 10 7.90 -12.46 1.50
C TYR A 10 6.90 -12.32 2.66
N ALA A 11 7.02 -13.13 3.72
CA ALA A 11 6.11 -13.07 4.85
C ALA A 11 6.07 -11.69 5.51
N PHE A 12 7.17 -10.94 5.46
CA PHE A 12 7.23 -9.57 5.97
C PHE A 12 6.20 -8.62 5.31
N LEU A 13 5.75 -8.91 4.07
CA LEU A 13 4.69 -8.13 3.42
C LEU A 13 3.36 -8.22 4.18
N LEU A 14 3.14 -9.29 4.93
CA LEU A 14 1.92 -9.47 5.74
C LEU A 14 1.98 -8.72 7.07
N THR A 15 3.13 -8.16 7.42
CA THR A 15 3.34 -7.33 8.61
C THR A 15 3.27 -5.86 8.21
N ASP A 16 2.42 -5.09 8.90
CA ASP A 16 2.34 -3.64 8.69
C ASP A 16 3.64 -2.97 9.19
N PRO A 17 4.38 -2.23 8.33
CA PRO A 17 5.61 -1.55 8.73
C PRO A 17 5.36 -0.30 9.58
N ARG A 18 4.11 0.13 9.78
CA ARG A 18 3.73 1.28 10.63
C ARG A 18 2.67 0.90 11.67
N PRO A 19 2.96 -0.06 12.57
CA PRO A 19 2.01 -0.53 13.57
C PRO A 19 1.63 0.56 14.60
N ASP A 20 2.42 1.62 14.71
CA ASP A 20 2.14 2.82 15.50
C ASP A 20 0.84 3.52 15.07
N LEU A 21 0.46 3.43 13.79
CA LEU A 21 -0.77 4.02 13.26
C LEU A 21 -1.95 3.06 13.42
N VAL A 22 -2.30 2.74 14.67
CA VAL A 22 -3.22 1.65 15.09
C VAL A 22 -4.55 1.60 14.31
N LYS A 23 -5.20 2.75 14.09
CA LYS A 23 -6.50 2.81 13.40
C LYS A 23 -6.38 2.40 11.92
N ASP A 24 -5.32 2.85 11.28
CA ASP A 24 -5.05 2.67 9.86
C ASP A 24 -4.37 1.30 9.59
N SER A 25 -3.60 0.80 10.56
CA SER A 25 -2.86 -0.46 10.50
C SER A 25 -3.73 -1.67 10.16
N LYS A 26 -4.96 -1.73 10.71
CA LYS A 26 -5.92 -2.80 10.40
C LYS A 26 -6.36 -2.76 8.94
N LEU A 27 -6.58 -1.58 8.38
CA LEU A 27 -6.98 -1.41 6.97
C LEU A 27 -5.84 -1.81 6.05
N TRP A 28 -4.61 -1.40 6.34
CA TRP A 28 -3.43 -1.78 5.57
C TRP A 28 -3.13 -3.27 5.60
N SER A 29 -3.21 -3.88 6.79
CA SER A 29 -3.03 -5.32 6.95
C SER A 29 -4.04 -6.11 6.10
N ARG A 30 -5.27 -5.59 5.96
CA ARG A 30 -6.27 -6.16 5.05
C ARG A 30 -5.93 -5.85 3.59
N LEU A 31 -5.55 -4.63 3.25
CA LEU A 31 -5.22 -4.22 1.88
C LEU A 31 -4.11 -5.08 1.26
N ILE A 32 -3.02 -5.31 2.01
CA ILE A 32 -1.92 -6.15 1.52
C ILE A 32 -2.34 -7.61 1.38
N ARG A 33 -3.10 -8.15 2.34
CA ARG A 33 -3.67 -9.50 2.22
C ARG A 33 -4.56 -9.63 0.99
N GLU A 34 -5.34 -8.61 0.67
CA GLU A 34 -6.22 -8.63 -0.50
C GLU A 34 -5.46 -8.61 -1.84
N CYS A 35 -4.24 -8.06 -1.86
CA CYS A 35 -3.38 -8.10 -3.05
C CYS A 35 -3.05 -9.54 -3.48
N ILE A 36 -2.94 -10.49 -2.53
CA ILE A 36 -2.62 -11.89 -2.84
C ILE A 36 -3.73 -12.58 -3.65
N PHE A 37 -4.95 -12.02 -3.66
CA PHE A 37 -6.07 -12.57 -4.42
C PHE A 37 -6.20 -11.96 -5.82
N LEU A 38 -5.32 -11.05 -6.21
CA LEU A 38 -5.28 -10.56 -7.59
C LEU A 38 -4.93 -11.73 -8.56
N PRO A 39 -5.58 -11.78 -9.74
CA PRO A 39 -5.45 -12.91 -10.66
C PRO A 39 -4.04 -13.00 -11.28
N ASP A 40 -3.43 -11.86 -11.60
CA ASP A 40 -2.04 -11.81 -12.07
C ASP A 40 -1.09 -11.85 -10.87
N ARG A 41 -0.40 -12.97 -10.69
CA ARG A 41 0.50 -13.23 -9.55
C ARG A 41 1.73 -12.32 -9.55
N ARG A 42 2.25 -11.95 -10.72
CA ARG A 42 3.39 -11.03 -10.81
C ARG A 42 2.95 -9.63 -10.40
N LYS A 43 1.80 -9.18 -10.93
CA LYS A 43 1.20 -7.90 -10.57
C LYS A 43 0.85 -7.82 -9.09
N ALA A 44 0.33 -8.91 -8.53
CA ALA A 44 0.01 -9.05 -7.10
C ALA A 44 1.26 -8.81 -6.23
N LEU A 45 2.36 -9.48 -6.56
CA LEU A 45 3.61 -9.36 -5.82
C LEU A 45 4.19 -7.95 -5.94
N GLU A 46 4.32 -7.42 -7.16
CA GLU A 46 4.83 -6.05 -7.38
C GLU A 46 4.00 -5.00 -6.64
N LEU A 47 2.66 -5.08 -6.72
CA LEU A 47 1.79 -4.14 -6.03
C LEU A 47 1.92 -4.26 -4.51
N SER A 48 2.03 -5.47 -3.97
CA SER A 48 2.23 -5.71 -2.54
C SER A 48 3.50 -5.03 -2.04
N PHE A 49 4.60 -5.15 -2.77
CA PHE A 49 5.84 -4.43 -2.48
C PHE A 49 5.66 -2.92 -2.50
N ARG A 50 5.04 -2.37 -3.58
CA ARG A 50 4.85 -0.90 -3.68
C ARG A 50 4.00 -0.36 -2.54
N LEU A 51 2.89 -1.03 -2.24
CA LEU A 51 2.00 -0.67 -1.15
C LEU A 51 2.69 -0.77 0.21
N TRP A 52 3.47 -1.82 0.46
CA TRP A 52 4.25 -1.95 1.68
C TRP A 52 5.29 -0.82 1.82
N THR A 53 6.01 -0.49 0.74
CA THR A 53 7.00 0.60 0.75
C THR A 53 6.37 1.97 0.99
N ILE A 54 5.27 2.31 0.33
CA ILE A 54 4.64 3.62 0.57
C ILE A 54 4.03 3.70 1.98
N ARG A 55 3.55 2.57 2.51
CA ARG A 55 3.09 2.44 3.88
C ARG A 55 4.22 2.70 4.87
N SER A 56 5.41 2.13 4.65
CA SER A 56 6.56 2.33 5.55
C SER A 56 7.01 3.79 5.65
N ILE A 57 6.77 4.60 4.61
CA ILE A 57 7.10 6.03 4.60
C ILE A 57 6.02 6.88 5.29
N GLY A 58 4.84 6.31 5.56
CA GLY A 58 3.74 7.00 6.22
C GLY A 58 2.58 7.37 5.30
N THR A 59 2.21 6.50 4.36
CA THR A 59 0.91 6.62 3.68
C THR A 59 -0.20 5.97 4.52
N ILE A 60 -1.34 6.64 4.58
CA ILE A 60 -2.57 6.19 5.27
C ILE A 60 -3.72 6.00 4.29
N ILE A 61 -4.73 5.24 4.70
CA ILE A 61 -6.01 5.13 4.00
C ILE A 61 -6.98 6.11 4.65
N ARG A 62 -7.44 7.10 3.88
CA ARG A 62 -8.45 8.06 4.32
C ARG A 62 -9.79 7.76 3.67
N TRP A 63 -10.82 7.59 4.50
CA TRP A 63 -12.20 7.51 4.06
C TRP A 63 -12.83 8.90 4.00
N THR A 64 -13.51 9.20 2.90
CA THR A 64 -14.25 10.44 2.70
C THR A 64 -15.61 10.16 2.09
N HIS A 65 -16.48 11.16 2.04
CA HIS A 65 -17.79 11.06 1.38
C HIS A 65 -17.69 10.74 -0.14
N HIS A 66 -16.54 11.00 -0.75
CA HIS A 66 -16.24 10.65 -2.15
C HIS A 66 -15.57 9.28 -2.32
N GLY A 67 -15.43 8.52 -1.24
CA GLY A 67 -14.75 7.23 -1.21
C GLY A 67 -13.40 7.27 -0.49
N SER A 68 -12.69 6.15 -0.59
CA SER A 68 -11.43 5.88 0.08
C SER A 68 -10.24 6.20 -0.82
N ARG A 69 -9.20 6.81 -0.26
CA ARG A 69 -7.96 7.16 -0.98
C ARG A 69 -6.72 6.96 -0.11
N LEU A 70 -5.57 6.89 -0.77
CA LEU A 70 -4.26 6.92 -0.13
C LEU A 70 -3.81 8.38 0.08
N GLU A 71 -3.35 8.71 1.27
CA GLU A 71 -2.93 10.06 1.66
C GLU A 71 -1.59 10.03 2.42
N PRO A 72 -0.65 10.95 2.16
CA PRO A 72 0.62 10.98 2.88
C PRO A 72 0.45 11.62 4.25
N ILE A 73 1.20 11.12 5.23
CA ILE A 73 1.54 11.87 6.42
C ILE A 73 2.77 12.71 6.09
N LEU A 74 2.66 14.03 6.25
CA LEU A 74 3.75 14.98 6.00
C LEU A 74 4.53 15.36 7.27
N LEU A 75 3.93 15.15 8.44
CA LEU A 75 4.52 15.47 9.73
C LEU A 75 4.38 14.26 10.66
N SER A 76 5.49 13.56 10.91
CA SER A 76 5.58 12.48 11.87
C SER A 76 7.01 12.37 12.38
N PRO A 77 7.23 12.12 13.68
CA PRO A 77 8.56 11.95 14.25
C PRO A 77 9.27 10.68 13.75
N ASP A 78 8.52 9.65 13.34
CA ASP A 78 9.08 8.32 13.07
C ASP A 78 9.25 8.00 11.58
N SER A 79 8.38 8.55 10.72
CA SER A 79 8.52 8.54 9.26
C SER A 79 7.38 9.31 8.62
N ALA A 80 7.73 10.19 7.69
CA ALA A 80 6.80 10.99 6.93
C ALA A 80 7.31 11.19 5.50
N TRP A 81 6.37 11.44 4.60
CA TRP A 81 6.67 11.95 3.28
C TRP A 81 7.25 13.37 3.39
N PRO A 82 8.29 13.71 2.61
CA PRO A 82 8.96 15.01 2.71
C PRO A 82 8.10 16.18 2.21
N SER A 83 7.20 15.93 1.25
CA SER A 83 6.23 16.90 0.76
C SER A 83 5.07 16.22 0.05
N GLN A 84 3.99 16.96 -0.19
CA GLN A 84 2.85 16.49 -0.97
C GLN A 84 3.24 16.23 -2.43
N GLU A 85 4.06 17.12 -3.01
CA GLU A 85 4.53 17.02 -4.40
C GLU A 85 5.37 15.76 -4.61
N PHE A 86 6.27 15.45 -3.68
CA PHE A 86 7.10 14.24 -3.77
C PHE A 86 6.26 12.97 -3.62
N TYR A 87 5.28 12.97 -2.70
CA TYR A 87 4.32 11.86 -2.61
C TYR A 87 3.56 11.66 -3.92
N ASP A 88 3.07 12.75 -4.53
CA ASP A 88 2.32 12.67 -5.77
C ASP A 88 3.19 12.16 -6.93
N GLU A 89 4.45 12.58 -7.03
CA GLU A 89 5.41 12.04 -8.01
C GLU A 89 5.61 10.52 -7.82
N MET A 90 5.85 10.07 -6.58
CA MET A 90 6.07 8.65 -6.30
C MET A 90 4.80 7.82 -6.52
N LYS A 91 3.62 8.35 -6.16
CA LYS A 91 2.32 7.74 -6.41
C LYS A 91 2.07 7.58 -7.91
N ASP A 92 2.34 8.62 -8.69
CA ASP A 92 2.19 8.58 -10.14
C ASP A 92 3.16 7.60 -10.80
N LYS A 93 4.40 7.54 -10.32
CA LYS A 93 5.41 6.64 -10.86
C LYS A 93 5.15 5.18 -10.53
N TYR A 94 4.77 4.87 -9.28
CA TYR A 94 4.76 3.50 -8.78
C TYR A 94 3.37 2.89 -8.59
N LEU A 95 2.33 3.70 -8.39
CA LEU A 95 0.97 3.19 -8.09
C LEU A 95 -0.02 3.41 -9.24
N LYS A 96 0.17 4.43 -10.08
CA LYS A 96 -0.69 4.70 -11.24
C LYS A 96 -0.88 3.50 -12.18
N PRO A 97 0.14 2.66 -12.47
CA PRO A 97 -0.05 1.45 -13.29
C PRO A 97 -1.02 0.42 -12.69
N TYR A 98 -1.35 0.56 -11.39
CA TYR A 98 -2.19 -0.32 -10.60
C TYR A 98 -3.46 0.37 -10.09
N ALA A 99 -3.82 1.54 -10.65
CA ALA A 99 -4.89 2.37 -10.12
C ALA A 99 -6.25 1.66 -10.04
N ALA A 100 -6.56 0.79 -11.02
CA ALA A 100 -7.80 0.01 -11.05
C ALA A 100 -7.86 -1.03 -9.92
N GLU A 101 -6.75 -1.75 -9.70
CA GLU A 101 -6.61 -2.71 -8.62
C GLU A 101 -6.70 -2.01 -7.26
N ILE A 102 -5.93 -0.93 -7.07
CA ILE A 102 -5.92 -0.15 -5.83
C ILE A 102 -7.33 0.36 -5.51
N ARG A 103 -8.07 0.89 -6.49
CA ARG A 103 -9.45 1.33 -6.29
C ARG A 103 -10.35 0.20 -5.79
N THR A 104 -10.24 -0.97 -6.39
CA THR A 104 -11.05 -2.16 -6.04
C THR A 104 -10.69 -2.66 -4.63
N LEU A 105 -9.40 -2.73 -4.32
CA LEU A 105 -8.89 -3.15 -3.03
C LEU A 105 -9.31 -2.16 -1.92
N LEU A 106 -9.19 -0.85 -2.16
CA LEU A 106 -9.60 0.19 -1.22
C LEU A 106 -11.10 0.11 -0.91
N LEU A 107 -11.95 -0.10 -1.93
CA LEU A 107 -13.37 -0.31 -1.71
C LEU A 107 -13.59 -1.51 -0.78
N LYS A 108 -12.99 -2.66 -1.10
CA LYS A 108 -13.16 -3.91 -0.34
C LYS A 108 -12.79 -3.80 1.13
N VAL A 109 -11.73 -3.06 1.47
CA VAL A 109 -11.23 -2.95 2.85
C VAL A 109 -11.91 -1.86 3.68
N THR A 110 -12.65 -0.94 3.04
CA THR A 110 -13.27 0.20 3.73
C THR A 110 -14.80 0.13 3.84
N THR A 111 -15.48 -0.76 3.10
CA THR A 111 -16.94 -0.91 3.14
C THR A 111 -17.42 -2.17 3.89
N GLN A 112 -16.73 -2.58 4.96
CA GLN A 112 -17.13 -3.73 5.80
C GLN A 112 -17.36 -3.33 7.25
#